data_AF-Q95J48-F1
#
_entry.id   AF-Q95J48-F1
#
_cell.length_a   1.000
_cell.length_b   1.000
_cell.length_c   1.000
_cell.angle_alpha   90.00
_cell.angle_beta   90.00
_cell.angle_gamma   90.00
#
_symmetry.space_group_name_H-M   'P 1'
#
loop_
_entity.id
_entity.type
_entity.pdbx_description
1 polymer ?
#
loop_
_entity_poly.entity_id
_entity_poly.type
_entity_poly.pdbx_seq_one_letter_code
_entity_poly.pdbx_strand_id
1 'polypeptide(L)'
;KMKGFSLLAEPQEFWVDNSTSVSVPMLSGMGTFQHWSDVQDNFSVTQVPFTESACLLLIQPHYASDLDKVEGLTFQQNSLNWMKKLSPR
;
A
#
# COMPACT_ATOMS: atom_id res chain seq x y z
N LYS A 1 16.78 2.75 6.34
CA LYS A 1 16.44 3.82 5.35
C LYS A 1 15.99 3.10 4.07
N MET A 2 14.76 3.34 3.57
CA MET A 2 14.36 2.75 2.28
C MET A 2 15.28 3.29 1.18
N LYS A 3 15.93 2.39 0.44
CA LYS A 3 16.82 2.77 -0.67
C LYS A 3 15.99 3.08 -1.91
N GLY A 4 16.40 4.10 -2.67
CA GLY A 4 15.71 4.47 -3.92
C GLY A 4 14.45 5.31 -3.74
N PHE A 5 14.18 5.80 -2.52
CA PHE A 5 13.10 6.74 -2.23
C PHE A 5 13.68 8.13 -1.91
N SER A 6 12.98 9.16 -2.38
CA SER A 6 13.30 10.57 -2.16
C SER A 6 12.06 11.33 -1.70
N LEU A 7 12.27 12.39 -0.93
CA LEU A 7 11.21 13.32 -0.57
C LEU A 7 10.92 14.22 -1.78
N LEU A 8 9.65 14.36 -2.14
CA LEU A 8 9.25 15.30 -3.18
C LEU A 8 9.38 16.74 -2.70
N ALA A 9 9.75 17.64 -3.61
CA ALA A 9 9.94 19.05 -3.30
C ALA A 9 8.61 19.72 -2.91
N GLU A 10 7.55 19.42 -3.66
CA GLU A 10 6.22 19.95 -3.42
C GLU A 10 5.35 18.95 -2.64
N PRO A 11 4.53 19.43 -1.67
CA PRO A 11 3.50 18.62 -1.05
C PRO A 11 2.49 18.06 -2.06
N GLN A 12 1.80 16.98 -1.70
CA GLN A 12 0.66 16.47 -2.47
C GLN A 12 -0.59 16.39 -1.60
N GLU A 13 -1.74 16.39 -2.26
CA GLU A 13 -3.03 16.23 -1.60
C GLU A 13 -3.27 14.77 -1.20
N PHE A 14 -3.59 14.57 0.07
CA PHE A 14 -4.06 13.30 0.62
C PHE A 14 -5.53 13.45 1.03
N TRP A 15 -6.40 12.65 0.42
CA TRP A 15 -7.84 12.66 0.69
C TRP A 15 -8.13 11.82 1.94
N VAL A 16 -8.64 12.47 2.99
CA VAL A 16 -9.04 11.78 4.23
C VAL A 16 -10.47 11.24 4.13
N ASP A 17 -11.28 11.86 3.28
CA ASP A 17 -12.61 11.44 2.90
C ASP A 17 -12.94 11.96 1.48
N ASN A 18 -14.17 11.76 1.00
CA ASN A 18 -14.59 12.16 -0.35
C ASN A 18 -14.69 13.68 -0.59
N SER A 19 -14.53 14.50 0.45
CA SER A 19 -14.75 15.95 0.43
C SER A 19 -13.60 16.76 1.01
N THR A 20 -12.76 16.15 1.85
CA THR A 20 -11.68 16.80 2.58
C THR A 20 -10.32 16.23 2.15
N SER A 21 -9.41 17.12 1.75
CA SER A 21 -8.00 16.79 1.48
C SER A 21 -7.07 17.60 2.40
N VAL A 22 -5.87 17.06 2.61
CA VAL A 22 -4.79 17.71 3.34
C VAL A 22 -3.51 17.68 2.52
N SER A 23 -2.77 18.78 2.51
CA SER A 23 -1.49 18.88 1.81
C SER A 23 -0.37 18.29 2.67
N VAL A 24 0.30 17.25 2.19
CA VAL A 24 1.29 16.48 2.95
C VAL A 24 2.60 16.27 2.18
N PRO A 25 3.74 16.20 2.87
CA PRO A 25 5.00 15.80 2.25
C PRO A 25 4.94 14.32 1.81
N MET A 26 5.34 14.05 0.56
CA MET A 26 5.27 12.70 -0.03
C MET A 26 6.64 12.12 -0.36
N LEU A 27 6.77 10.80 -0.16
CA LEU A 27 7.91 10.03 -0.63
C LEU A 27 7.62 9.48 -2.03
N SER A 28 8.62 9.54 -2.91
CA SER A 28 8.58 8.94 -4.25
C SER A 28 9.77 8.01 -4.44
N GLY A 29 9.52 6.82 -4.98
CA GLY A 29 10.53 5.84 -5.32
C GLY A 29 10.10 5.03 -6.54
N MET A 30 11.09 4.58 -7.31
CA MET A 30 10.89 3.77 -8.51
C MET A 30 11.71 2.49 -8.39
N GLY A 31 11.11 1.37 -8.76
CA GLY A 31 11.74 0.06 -8.72
C GLY A 31 10.73 -1.03 -9.01
N THR A 32 11.22 -2.26 -9.17
CA THR A 32 10.37 -3.43 -9.27
C THR A 32 9.99 -3.90 -7.88
N PHE A 33 8.69 -3.91 -7.58
CA PHE A 33 8.16 -4.29 -6.28
C PHE A 33 7.23 -5.48 -6.41
N GLN A 34 7.10 -6.25 -5.34
CA GLN A 34 6.12 -7.32 -5.29
C GLN A 34 4.73 -6.71 -5.11
N HIS A 35 3.80 -7.06 -6.00
CA HIS A 35 2.47 -6.49 -6.08
C HIS A 35 1.41 -7.55 -6.40
N TRP A 36 0.22 -7.36 -5.84
CA TRP A 36 -0.97 -8.17 -6.14
C TRP A 36 -2.23 -7.32 -5.99
N SER A 37 -3.25 -7.62 -6.77
CA SER A 37 -4.56 -7.00 -6.70
C SER A 37 -5.62 -8.09 -6.55
N ASP A 38 -6.41 -8.00 -5.48
CA ASP A 38 -7.58 -8.84 -5.25
C ASP A 38 -8.82 -8.16 -5.84
N VAL A 39 -9.32 -8.72 -6.93
CA VAL A 39 -10.54 -8.24 -7.59
C VAL A 39 -11.80 -8.71 -6.84
N GLN A 40 -11.71 -9.79 -6.04
CA GLN A 40 -12.84 -10.32 -5.30
C GLN A 40 -13.15 -9.46 -4.07
N ASP A 41 -12.10 -9.06 -3.35
CA ASP A 41 -12.22 -8.25 -2.13
C ASP A 41 -11.90 -6.76 -2.34
N ASN A 42 -11.64 -6.35 -3.58
CA ASN A 42 -11.43 -4.96 -4.00
C ASN A 42 -10.28 -4.25 -3.26
N PHE A 43 -9.11 -4.89 -3.15
CA PHE A 43 -7.92 -4.24 -2.60
C PHE A 43 -6.65 -4.67 -3.32
N SER A 44 -5.61 -3.87 -3.18
CA SER A 44 -4.29 -4.16 -3.73
C SER A 44 -3.25 -4.13 -2.62
N VAL A 45 -2.18 -4.89 -2.82
CA VAL A 45 -1.02 -4.89 -1.92
C VAL A 45 0.26 -4.66 -2.70
N THR A 46 1.09 -3.78 -2.15
CA THR A 46 2.46 -3.56 -2.62
C THR A 46 3.42 -3.80 -1.47
N GLN A 47 4.47 -4.60 -1.71
CA GLN A 47 5.50 -4.89 -0.73
C GLN A 47 6.79 -4.13 -1.07
N VAL A 48 7.24 -3.31 -0.13
CA VAL A 48 8.48 -2.53 -0.24
C VAL A 48 9.54 -3.13 0.69
N PRO A 49 10.62 -3.74 0.16
CA PRO A 49 11.63 -4.38 1.00
C PRO A 49 12.55 -3.34 1.67
N PHE A 50 12.84 -3.54 2.96
CA PHE A 50 13.88 -2.79 3.68
C PHE A 50 15.21 -3.56 3.69
N THR A 51 15.12 -4.88 3.87
CA THR A 51 16.22 -5.86 3.88
C THR A 51 15.72 -7.15 3.23
N GLU A 52 16.55 -8.19 3.19
CA GLU A 52 16.13 -9.51 2.67
C GLU A 52 14.98 -10.13 3.47
N SER A 53 14.87 -9.85 4.77
CA SER A 53 13.89 -10.47 5.66
C SER A 53 12.82 -9.52 6.20
N ALA A 54 12.95 -8.21 6.00
CA ALA A 54 12.01 -7.21 6.48
C ALA A 54 11.43 -6.39 5.33
N CYS A 55 10.12 -6.26 5.30
CA CYS A 55 9.38 -5.51 4.29
C CYS A 55 8.25 -4.70 4.92
N LEU A 56 7.86 -3.63 4.23
CA LEU A 56 6.62 -2.89 4.47
C LEU A 56 5.55 -3.40 3.51
N LEU A 57 4.37 -3.72 4.04
CA LEU A 57 3.19 -4.04 3.24
C LEU A 57 2.30 -2.81 3.20
N LEU A 58 2.00 -2.34 1.99
CA LEU A 58 1.07 -1.25 1.73
C LEU A 58 -0.20 -1.86 1.17
N ILE A 59 -1.28 -1.85 1.95
CA ILE A 59 -2.60 -2.34 1.57
C ILE A 59 -3.44 -1.13 1.20
N GLN A 60 -3.99 -1.13 -0.01
CA GLN A 60 -4.84 -0.04 -0.51
C GLN A 60 -6.17 -0.62 -1.00
N PRO A 61 -7.31 -0.22 -0.42
CA PRO A 61 -8.61 -0.58 -0.97
C PRO A 61 -8.78 0.09 -2.35
N HIS A 62 -9.51 -0.56 -3.26
CA HIS A 62 -9.85 0.03 -4.56
C HIS A 62 -10.84 1.18 -4.40
N TYR A 63 -11.67 1.13 -3.36
CA TYR A 63 -12.61 2.17 -2.97
C TYR A 63 -12.34 2.63 -1.54
N ALA A 64 -12.21 3.93 -1.30
CA ALA A 64 -11.92 4.47 0.03
C ALA A 64 -12.99 4.10 1.08
N SER A 65 -14.25 3.91 0.66
CA SER A 65 -15.35 3.47 1.51
C SER A 65 -15.16 2.07 2.10
N ASP A 66 -14.32 1.24 1.49
CA ASP A 66 -14.17 -0.16 1.85
C ASP A 66 -13.03 -0.38 2.86
N LEU A 67 -12.43 0.70 3.37
CA LEU A 67 -11.25 0.65 4.25
C LEU A 67 -11.49 -0.25 5.47
N ASP A 68 -12.60 -0.08 6.20
CA ASP A 68 -12.90 -0.87 7.40
C ASP A 68 -13.04 -2.37 7.08
N LYS A 69 -13.66 -2.70 5.94
CA LYS A 69 -13.81 -4.08 5.48
C LYS A 69 -12.45 -4.69 5.15
N VAL A 70 -11.62 -3.96 4.38
CA VAL A 70 -10.29 -4.42 3.95
C VAL A 70 -9.33 -4.53 5.13
N GLU A 71 -9.41 -3.62 6.10
CA GLU A 71 -8.67 -3.69 7.36
C GLU A 71 -9.03 -4.96 8.12
N GLY A 72 -10.32 -5.25 8.26
CA GLY A 72 -10.81 -6.48 8.88
C GLY A 72 -10.26 -7.75 8.21
N LEU A 73 -10.18 -7.79 6.89
CA LEU A 73 -9.58 -8.91 6.14
C LEU A 73 -8.06 -8.99 6.32
N THR A 74 -7.38 -7.84 6.45
CA THR A 74 -5.92 -7.74 6.55
C THR A 74 -5.40 -8.24 7.90
N PHE A 75 -6.16 -8.02 8.99
CA PHE A 75 -5.74 -8.39 10.35
C PHE A 75 -6.34 -9.71 10.87
N GLN A 76 -7.03 -10.48 10.02
CA GLN A 76 -7.49 -11.83 10.35
C GLN A 76 -6.34 -12.85 10.44
N GLN A 77 -6.48 -13.88 11.27
CA GLN A 77 -5.40 -14.85 11.55
C GLN A 77 -4.85 -15.60 10.32
N ASN A 78 -5.61 -15.66 9.22
CA ASN A 78 -5.21 -16.32 7.96
C ASN A 78 -4.91 -15.33 6.82
N SER A 79 -4.88 -14.02 7.10
CA SER A 79 -4.81 -12.98 6.08
C SER A 79 -3.56 -13.10 5.21
N LEU A 80 -2.41 -13.45 5.79
CA LEU A 80 -1.13 -13.47 5.07
C LEU A 80 -1.00 -14.57 3.99
N ASN A 81 -2.02 -15.43 3.81
CA ASN A 81 -2.04 -16.38 2.69
C ASN A 81 -1.92 -15.68 1.32
N TRP A 82 -2.41 -14.45 1.20
CA TRP A 82 -2.27 -13.69 -0.04
C TRP A 82 -0.83 -13.23 -0.34
N MET A 83 0.09 -13.26 0.63
CA MET A 83 1.49 -12.93 0.38
C MET A 83 2.12 -13.84 -0.69
N LYS A 84 1.62 -15.08 -0.82
CA LYS A 84 2.05 -16.04 -1.85
C LYS A 84 1.58 -15.66 -3.26
N LYS A 85 0.61 -14.76 -3.39
CA LYS A 85 0.06 -14.29 -4.66
C LYS A 85 0.78 -13.05 -5.20
N LEU A 86 1.70 -12.47 -4.43
CA LEU A 86 2.49 -11.32 -4.85
C LEU A 86 3.38 -11.69 -6.05
N SER A 87 3.50 -10.75 -6.99
CA SER A 87 4.31 -10.89 -8.20
C SER A 87 5.08 -9.60 -8.52
N PRO A 88 6.29 -9.68 -9.09
CA PRO A 88 7.07 -8.48 -9.43
C PRO A 88 6.34 -7.61 -10.47
N ARG A 89 6.27 -6.30 -10.23
CA ARG A 89 5.75 -5.29 -11.16
C ARG A 89 6.62 -4.03 -11.13
#